data_AF-A0A2E7S694-F1
#
_entry.id   AF-A0A2E7S694-F1
#
_cell.length_a   1.000
_cell.length_b   1.000
_cell.length_c   1.000
_cell.angle_alpha   90.00
_cell.angle_beta   90.00
_cell.angle_gamma   90.00
#
_symmetry.space_group_name_H-M   'P 1'
#
loop_
_entity.id
_entity.type
_entity.pdbx_description
1 polymer ?
#
loop_
_entity_poly.entity_id
_entity_poly.type
_entity_poly.pdbx_seq_one_letter_code
_entity_poly.pdbx_strand_id
1 'polypeptide(L)'
;MYIGNDLSRGRSETYYYTSTSGGETSITTDSSGKTINYTVGWVAVYLNGVRLHDSDFTATTGNSITGLAALSQDDVVIIEAQHTFSSSDAVPSTGGTFSGNVTHSGTVTNNSTTTTTGDATHNGNIIMATNKKIKQKGEAYMHSSHQSWVLGG
;
A
#
# COMPACT_ATOMS: atom_id res chain seq x y z
N MET A 1 -1.64 -20.11 11.69
CA MET A 1 -1.60 -19.24 12.87
C MET A 1 -0.73 -18.05 12.52
N TYR A 2 -1.35 -16.95 12.12
CA TYR A 2 -0.65 -15.72 11.76
C TYR A 2 -0.52 -14.87 13.03
N ILE A 3 0.72 -14.55 13.38
CA ILE A 3 1.12 -13.77 14.55
C ILE A 3 1.65 -12.46 13.97
N GLY A 4 0.89 -11.38 14.05
CA GLY A 4 1.36 -10.09 13.54
C GLY A 4 0.25 -9.06 13.49
N ASN A 5 0.35 -8.09 14.40
CA ASN A 5 -0.34 -6.81 14.51
C ASN A 5 -1.47 -6.55 13.50
N ASP A 6 -2.67 -6.33 14.04
CA ASP A 6 -3.73 -5.66 13.32
C ASP A 6 -3.21 -4.34 12.74
N LEU A 7 -3.41 -4.15 11.43
CA LEU A 7 -3.01 -2.96 10.66
C LEU A 7 -3.79 -1.69 11.07
N SER A 8 -4.52 -1.72 12.19
CA SER A 8 -5.38 -0.62 12.65
C SER A 8 -4.67 0.37 13.55
N ARG A 9 -3.45 0.07 14.00
CA ARG A 9 -2.63 1.01 14.76
C ARG A 9 -1.33 1.23 14.01
N GLY A 10 -1.15 2.44 13.50
CA GLY A 10 0.10 2.90 12.92
C GLY A 10 1.28 2.49 13.79
N ARG A 11 2.41 2.13 13.17
CA ARG A 11 3.60 1.79 13.95
C ARG A 11 4.04 3.03 14.72
N SER A 12 3.89 2.97 16.04
CA SER A 12 4.50 3.95 16.94
C SER A 12 5.97 3.58 17.10
N GLU A 13 6.83 4.56 16.90
CA GLU A 13 8.26 4.46 17.10
C GLU A 13 8.69 5.53 18.09
N THR A 14 9.55 5.16 19.04
CA THR A 14 10.03 6.07 20.07
C THR A 14 11.52 6.30 19.88
N TYR A 15 11.92 7.56 19.87
CA TYR A 15 13.32 7.98 19.83
C TYR A 15 13.73 8.63 21.14
N TYR A 16 14.98 8.38 21.55
CA TYR A 16 15.56 8.93 22.77
C TYR A 16 16.78 9.76 22.41
N TYR A 17 16.78 11.03 22.81
CA TYR A 17 17.90 11.92 22.64
C TYR A 17 18.32 12.47 23.99
N THR A 18 19.57 12.25 24.38
CA THR A 18 20.21 12.88 25.54
C THR A 18 21.15 13.97 25.05
N SER A 19 20.93 15.21 25.50
CA SER A 19 21.85 16.31 25.21
C SER A 19 23.20 16.05 25.89
N THR A 20 24.28 16.05 25.11
CA THR A 20 25.63 15.82 25.64
C THR A 20 26.35 17.14 25.95
N SER A 21 26.03 18.21 25.23
CA SER A 21 26.70 19.52 25.34
C SER A 21 25.84 20.61 25.96
N GLY A 22 24.51 20.50 25.82
CA GLY A 22 23.61 21.62 26.03
C GLY A 22 23.68 22.65 24.89
N GLY A 23 22.63 23.47 24.77
CA GLY A 23 22.48 24.50 23.75
C GLY A 23 21.80 24.05 22.47
N GLU A 24 21.51 22.75 22.31
CA GLU A 24 20.80 22.24 21.15
C GLU A 24 19.35 22.77 21.13
N THR A 25 18.90 23.20 19.96
CA THR A 25 17.51 23.67 19.73
C THR A 25 16.81 22.86 18.64
N SER A 26 17.49 21.85 18.14
CA SER A 26 17.03 20.96 17.08
C SER A 26 17.58 19.55 17.24
N ILE A 27 16.76 18.55 16.92
CA ILE A 27 17.11 17.13 16.98
C ILE A 27 16.71 16.49 15.64
N THR A 28 17.67 15.87 14.97
CA THR A 28 17.49 15.15 13.69
C THR A 28 17.80 13.66 13.80
N THR A 29 18.55 13.27 14.84
CA THR A 29 18.94 11.90 15.13
C THR A 29 18.82 11.64 16.61
N ASP A 30 18.47 10.42 16.98
CA ASP A 30 18.49 9.95 18.36
C ASP A 30 19.93 9.69 18.85
N SER A 31 20.09 9.38 20.14
CA SER A 31 21.40 9.10 20.74
C SER A 31 22.07 7.81 20.23
N SER A 32 21.34 6.94 19.53
CA SER A 32 21.88 5.74 18.87
C SER A 32 22.32 6.01 17.42
N GLY A 33 22.14 7.24 16.92
CA GLY A 33 22.45 7.63 15.55
C GLY A 33 21.33 7.35 14.54
N LYS A 34 20.15 6.94 14.99
CA LYS A 34 18.99 6.72 14.12
C LYS A 34 18.34 8.06 13.78
N THR A 35 18.10 8.32 12.50
CA THR A 35 17.37 9.51 12.06
C THR A 35 15.93 9.47 12.56
N ILE A 36 15.46 10.61 13.08
CA ILE A 36 14.07 10.77 13.48
C ILE A 36 13.18 10.64 12.24
N ASN A 37 12.07 9.90 12.35
CA ASN A 37 11.07 9.78 11.30
C ASN A 37 9.67 9.77 11.92
N TYR A 38 8.77 10.63 11.44
CA TYR A 38 7.39 10.74 11.91
C TYR A 38 6.46 11.22 10.80
N THR A 39 5.16 10.93 10.93
CA THR A 39 4.15 11.60 10.09
C THR A 39 3.86 12.98 10.66
N VAL A 40 3.99 14.04 9.85
CA VAL A 40 3.70 15.42 10.27
C VAL A 40 2.30 15.51 10.89
N GLY A 41 2.21 16.16 12.05
CA GLY A 41 0.97 16.24 12.85
C GLY A 41 0.69 15.04 13.77
N TRP A 42 1.52 14.00 13.71
CA TRP A 42 1.37 12.78 14.53
C TRP A 42 2.63 12.48 15.34
N VAL A 43 3.05 13.46 16.16
CA VAL A 43 4.23 13.36 17.03
C VAL A 43 3.94 13.96 18.40
N ALA A 44 4.45 13.33 19.46
CA ALA A 44 4.51 13.91 20.79
C ALA A 44 5.96 14.01 21.25
N VAL A 45 6.34 15.17 21.80
CA VAL A 45 7.69 15.42 22.29
C VAL A 45 7.63 15.64 23.79
N TYR A 46 8.54 15.01 24.51
CA TYR A 46 8.69 15.14 25.95
C TYR A 46 10.10 15.59 26.28
N LEU A 47 10.24 16.53 27.21
CA LEU A 47 11.52 16.96 27.76
C LEU A 47 11.56 16.57 29.24
N ASN A 48 12.54 15.74 29.64
CA ASN A 48 12.68 15.21 30.99
C ASN A 48 11.40 14.57 31.55
N GLY A 49 10.64 13.92 30.65
CA GLY A 49 9.36 13.27 30.98
C GLY A 49 8.13 14.18 30.96
N VAL A 50 8.28 15.49 30.76
CA VAL A 50 7.16 16.43 30.63
C VAL A 50 6.80 16.59 29.16
N ARG A 51 5.52 16.36 28.81
CA ARG A 51 5.02 16.58 27.45
C ARG A 51 5.06 18.07 27.11
N LEU A 52 5.73 18.42 26.03
CA LEU A 52 5.77 19.78 25.50
C LEU A 52 4.45 20.14 24.81
N HIS A 53 4.08 21.42 24.82
CA HIS A 53 2.99 21.91 24.01
C HIS A 53 3.44 22.04 22.55
N ASP A 54 2.52 21.91 21.59
CA ASP A 54 2.83 21.97 20.16
C ASP A 54 3.39 23.34 19.71
N SER A 55 3.31 24.38 20.57
CA SER A 55 3.95 25.68 20.36
C SER A 55 5.41 25.74 20.81
N ASP A 56 5.86 24.78 21.63
CA ASP A 56 7.20 24.78 22.24
C ASP A 56 8.24 24.08 21.36
N PHE A 57 7.80 23.55 20.21
CA PHE A 57 8.64 22.93 19.19
C PHE A 57 7.98 23.04 17.81
N THR A 58 8.75 22.77 16.75
CA THR A 58 8.28 22.69 15.37
C THR A 58 8.59 21.31 14.82
N ALA A 59 7.58 20.64 14.27
CA ALA A 59 7.68 19.30 13.69
C ALA A 59 6.93 19.20 12.34
N THR A 60 7.41 19.95 11.35
CA THR A 60 6.77 20.10 10.03
C THR A 60 7.49 19.38 8.90
N THR A 61 8.66 18.79 9.16
CA THR A 61 9.52 18.17 8.13
C THR A 61 9.35 16.66 8.04
N GLY A 62 8.83 16.02 9.09
CA GLY A 62 8.74 14.55 9.20
C GLY A 62 10.04 13.89 9.69
N ASN A 63 11.14 14.63 9.84
CA ASN A 63 12.44 14.05 10.21
C ASN A 63 13.29 14.90 11.18
N SER A 64 12.75 16.03 11.65
CA SER A 64 13.43 16.87 12.63
C SER A 64 12.45 17.49 13.60
N ILE A 65 12.86 17.65 14.85
CA ILE A 65 12.22 18.51 15.84
C ILE A 65 13.08 19.76 15.97
N THR A 66 12.52 20.95 15.79
CA THR A 66 13.24 22.22 15.86
C THR A 66 12.52 23.22 16.76
N GLY A 67 13.10 24.40 17.00
CA GLY A 67 12.46 25.45 17.78
C GLY A 67 12.30 25.12 19.27
N LEU A 68 13.02 24.11 19.75
CA LEU A 68 13.09 23.80 21.17
C LEU A 68 13.77 24.96 21.90
N ALA A 69 13.38 25.19 23.15
CA ALA A 69 14.22 25.92 24.08
C ALA A 69 15.61 25.23 24.15
N ALA A 70 16.66 26.03 24.33
CA ALA A 70 18.02 25.50 24.41
C ALA A 70 18.11 24.44 25.51
N LEU A 71 18.45 23.21 25.12
CA LEU A 71 18.57 22.10 26.06
C LEU A 71 19.73 22.33 27.02
N SER A 72 19.61 21.82 28.24
CA SER A 72 20.74 21.70 29.16
C SER A 72 21.47 20.38 28.92
N GLN A 73 22.74 20.32 29.32
CA GLN A 73 23.46 19.04 29.37
C GLN A 73 22.66 18.03 30.20
N ASP A 74 22.62 16.79 29.72
CA ASP A 74 21.87 15.65 30.27
C ASP A 74 20.34 15.73 30.16
N ASP A 75 19.79 16.76 29.52
CA ASP A 75 18.36 16.77 29.19
C ASP A 75 18.01 15.60 28.28
N VAL A 76 16.90 14.92 28.59
CA VAL A 76 16.39 13.80 27.82
C VAL A 76 15.14 14.23 27.06
N VAL A 77 15.22 14.17 25.74
CA VAL A 77 14.09 14.34 24.84
C VAL A 77 13.60 12.98 24.36
N ILE A 78 12.31 12.73 24.56
CA ILE A 78 11.63 11.54 24.05
C ILE A 78 10.69 12.00 22.93
N ILE A 79 10.82 11.38 21.76
CA ILE A 79 9.97 11.67 20.60
C ILE A 79 9.16 10.41 20.32
N GLU A 80 7.86 10.48 20.58
CA GLU A 80 6.90 9.45 20.20
C GLU A 80 6.33 9.79 18.83
N ALA A 81 6.80 9.06 17.82
CA ALA A 81 6.46 9.25 16.41
C ALA A 81 5.43 8.21 15.97
N GLN A 82 4.28 8.67 15.48
CA GLN A 82 3.30 7.78 14.88
C GLN A 82 3.34 7.86 13.36
N HIS A 83 3.23 6.70 12.74
CA HIS A 83 3.22 6.56 11.28
C HIS A 83 1.82 6.24 10.79
N THR A 84 1.33 7.01 9.83
CA THR A 84 0.14 6.60 9.07
C THR A 84 0.55 5.50 8.09
N PHE A 85 -0.10 4.35 8.16
CA PHE A 85 0.00 3.37 7.08
C PHE A 85 -0.69 3.96 5.85
N SER A 86 0.06 4.16 4.77
CA SER A 86 -0.52 4.47 3.46
C SER A 86 -0.34 3.27 2.56
N SER A 87 -1.43 2.72 2.07
CA SER A 87 -1.45 1.60 1.13
C SER A 87 -1.34 2.12 -0.30
N SER A 88 -0.37 3.00 -0.58
CA SER A 88 -0.25 3.69 -1.88
C SER A 88 -0.26 2.73 -3.07
N ASP A 89 0.19 1.50 -2.86
CA ASP A 89 0.26 0.44 -3.87
C ASP A 89 -0.77 -0.68 -3.67
N ALA A 90 -1.82 -0.46 -2.87
CA ALA A 90 -2.92 -1.41 -2.72
C ALA A 90 -4.11 -1.03 -3.61
N VAL A 91 -4.84 -2.05 -4.07
CA VAL A 91 -6.13 -1.86 -4.72
C VAL A 91 -7.22 -1.80 -3.66
N PRO A 92 -8.10 -0.78 -3.67
CA PRO A 92 -9.23 -0.71 -2.74
C PRO A 92 -10.15 -1.93 -2.83
N SER A 93 -10.89 -2.24 -1.76
CA SER A 93 -11.88 -3.32 -1.75
C SER A 93 -13.03 -3.10 -2.75
N THR A 94 -13.25 -1.85 -3.14
CA THR A 94 -14.20 -1.45 -4.19
C THR A 94 -13.66 -1.66 -5.61
N GLY A 95 -12.41 -2.12 -5.74
CA GLY A 95 -11.71 -2.29 -7.02
C GLY A 95 -10.81 -1.12 -7.40
N GLY A 96 -10.12 -1.27 -8.53
CA GLY A 96 -9.19 -0.29 -9.10
C GLY A 96 -8.65 -0.75 -10.45
N THR A 97 -7.65 -0.04 -10.98
CA THR A 97 -7.04 -0.32 -12.29
C THR A 97 -5.56 -0.67 -12.13
N PHE A 98 -5.14 -1.78 -12.74
CA PHE A 98 -3.72 -2.06 -12.96
C PHE A 98 -3.31 -1.50 -14.32
N SER A 99 -2.32 -0.61 -14.36
CA SER A 99 -1.83 -0.03 -15.63
C SER A 99 -0.85 -0.95 -16.38
N GLY A 100 -0.37 -2.01 -15.73
CA GLY A 100 0.52 -3.01 -16.31
C GLY A 100 -0.11 -4.39 -16.42
N ASN A 101 0.65 -5.35 -16.94
CA ASN A 101 0.21 -6.73 -17.08
C ASN A 101 -0.06 -7.35 -15.70
N VAL A 102 -1.12 -8.15 -15.60
CA VAL A 102 -1.46 -8.91 -14.39
C VAL A 102 -1.34 -10.40 -14.69
N THR A 103 -0.52 -11.11 -13.90
CA THR A 103 -0.38 -12.57 -13.99
C THR A 103 -1.08 -13.22 -12.80
N HIS A 104 -1.94 -14.20 -13.06
CA HIS A 104 -2.63 -14.98 -12.03
C HIS A 104 -2.12 -16.43 -12.06
N SER A 105 -1.60 -16.94 -10.94
CA SER A 105 -1.13 -18.33 -10.83
C SER A 105 -2.25 -19.33 -10.56
N GLY A 106 -3.46 -18.84 -10.25
CA GLY A 106 -4.63 -19.65 -9.90
C GLY A 106 -5.84 -19.34 -10.78
N THR A 107 -6.99 -19.90 -10.40
CA THR A 107 -8.25 -19.64 -11.09
C THR A 107 -8.73 -18.20 -10.87
N VAL A 108 -9.29 -17.60 -11.91
CA VAL A 108 -9.95 -16.28 -11.85
C VAL A 108 -11.45 -16.49 -12.00
N THR A 109 -12.22 -16.14 -10.97
CA THR A 109 -13.69 -16.16 -11.01
C THR A 109 -14.20 -14.72 -11.15
N ASN A 110 -14.80 -14.39 -12.29
CA ASN A 110 -15.50 -13.12 -12.51
C ASN A 110 -17.02 -13.36 -12.47
N ASN A 111 -17.71 -12.77 -11.50
CA ASN A 111 -19.16 -12.90 -11.34
C ASN A 111 -19.97 -11.87 -12.17
N SER A 112 -19.30 -11.20 -13.12
CA SER A 112 -19.85 -10.18 -14.00
C SER A 112 -19.28 -10.33 -15.42
N THR A 113 -19.48 -9.31 -16.26
CA THR A 113 -19.00 -9.30 -17.64
C THR A 113 -17.50 -9.01 -17.70
N THR A 114 -16.75 -9.83 -18.44
CA THR A 114 -15.35 -9.54 -18.84
C THR A 114 -15.37 -8.88 -20.22
N THR A 115 -14.66 -7.75 -20.37
CA THR A 115 -14.40 -7.12 -21.68
C THR A 115 -12.91 -7.18 -21.96
N THR A 116 -12.54 -7.76 -23.10
CA THR A 116 -11.15 -7.81 -23.57
C THR A 116 -11.03 -6.92 -24.81
N THR A 117 -10.13 -5.95 -24.77
CA THR A 117 -9.77 -5.14 -25.94
C THR A 117 -8.59 -5.81 -26.63
N GLY A 118 -8.88 -6.64 -27.64
CA GLY A 118 -7.88 -7.42 -28.38
C GLY A 118 -8.17 -8.92 -28.38
N ASP A 119 -7.16 -9.71 -28.73
CA ASP A 119 -7.28 -11.17 -28.83
C ASP A 119 -7.22 -11.85 -27.45
N ALA A 120 -8.01 -12.91 -27.28
CA ALA A 120 -8.00 -13.76 -26.09
C ALA A 120 -7.61 -15.20 -26.47
N THR A 121 -6.38 -15.58 -26.15
CA THR A 121 -5.86 -16.94 -26.39
C THR A 121 -6.21 -17.86 -25.24
N HIS A 122 -6.78 -19.03 -25.55
CA HIS A 122 -7.11 -20.07 -24.58
C HIS A 122 -6.37 -21.35 -24.95
N ASN A 123 -5.54 -21.87 -24.04
CA ASN A 123 -4.81 -23.12 -24.26
C ASN A 123 -5.67 -24.37 -23.97
N GLY A 124 -6.83 -24.19 -23.33
CA GLY A 124 -7.79 -25.24 -23.05
C GLY A 124 -9.14 -24.99 -23.72
N ASN A 125 -10.14 -25.80 -23.35
CA ASN A 125 -11.48 -25.69 -23.89
C ASN A 125 -12.17 -24.40 -23.40
N ILE A 126 -12.94 -23.77 -24.28
CA ILE A 126 -13.90 -22.73 -23.92
C ILE A 126 -15.25 -23.40 -23.70
N ILE A 127 -15.76 -23.38 -22.47
CA ILE A 127 -17.06 -23.95 -22.11
C ILE A 127 -18.02 -22.79 -21.86
N MET A 128 -19.17 -22.78 -22.56
CA MET A 128 -20.20 -21.77 -22.40
C MET A 128 -21.52 -22.39 -21.93
N ALA A 129 -22.34 -21.60 -21.24
CA ALA A 129 -23.67 -22.04 -20.82
C ALA A 129 -24.55 -22.31 -22.06
N THR A 130 -25.22 -23.46 -22.08
CA THR A 130 -26.06 -23.90 -23.22
C THR A 130 -27.33 -23.08 -23.41
N ASN A 131 -27.72 -22.29 -22.40
CA ASN A 131 -28.93 -21.47 -22.41
C ASN A 131 -28.70 -20.02 -22.86
N LYS A 132 -27.49 -19.67 -23.35
CA LYS A 132 -27.16 -18.34 -23.86
C LYS A 132 -26.62 -18.45 -25.29
N LYS A 133 -26.85 -17.41 -26.10
CA LYS A 133 -26.34 -17.32 -27.47
C LYS A 133 -24.90 -16.81 -27.46
N ILE A 134 -24.01 -17.46 -28.21
CA ILE A 134 -22.72 -16.88 -28.60
C ILE A 134 -23.01 -15.78 -29.64
N LYS A 135 -22.61 -14.54 -29.34
CA LYS A 135 -22.74 -13.41 -30.28
C LYS A 135 -21.35 -13.02 -30.76
N GLN A 136 -20.96 -13.51 -31.93
CA GLN A 136 -19.73 -13.09 -32.61
C GLN A 136 -20.02 -11.81 -33.40
N LYS A 137 -19.12 -10.82 -33.33
CA LYS A 137 -19.17 -9.65 -34.21
C LYS A 137 -18.26 -9.92 -35.40
N GLY A 138 -18.83 -10.07 -36.60
CA GLY A 138 -18.09 -10.34 -37.84
C GLY A 138 -18.50 -11.66 -38.52
N GLU A 139 -17.98 -11.89 -39.72
CA GLU A 139 -18.21 -13.12 -40.50
C GLU A 139 -17.67 -14.33 -39.73
N ALA A 140 -18.56 -15.26 -39.37
CA ALA A 140 -18.16 -16.54 -38.79
C ALA A 140 -17.51 -17.39 -39.89
N TYR A 141 -16.17 -17.44 -39.94
CA TYR A 141 -15.45 -18.40 -40.78
C TYR A 141 -15.52 -19.79 -40.16
N MET A 142 -16.69 -20.44 -40.30
CA MET A 142 -16.85 -21.86 -40.02
C MET A 142 -16.68 -22.64 -41.32
N HIS A 143 -15.46 -23.08 -41.65
CA HIS A 143 -15.28 -24.08 -42.70
C HIS A 143 -15.62 -25.47 -42.15
N SER A 144 -16.91 -25.81 -42.11
CA SER A 144 -17.32 -27.20 -41.90
C SER A 144 -17.45 -27.87 -43.27
N SER A 145 -16.46 -28.69 -43.65
CA SER A 145 -16.62 -29.60 -44.78
C SER A 145 -17.60 -30.71 -44.38
N HIS A 146 -18.87 -30.56 -44.71
CA HIS A 146 -19.82 -31.65 -44.61
C HIS A 146 -19.50 -32.68 -45.71
N GLN A 147 -18.95 -33.83 -45.33
CA GLN A 147 -18.96 -35.02 -46.19
C GLN A 147 -20.41 -35.50 -46.26
N SER A 148 -21.15 -35.14 -47.31
CA SER A 148 -22.47 -35.73 -47.53
C SER A 148 -22.28 -37.19 -47.92
N TRP A 149 -22.68 -38.13 -47.06
CA TRP A 149 -22.77 -39.52 -47.44
C TRP A 149 -23.93 -39.68 -48.42
N VAL A 150 -23.62 -39.80 -49.71
CA VAL A 150 -24.59 -40.25 -50.71
C VAL A 150 -24.72 -41.76 -50.51
N LEU A 151 -25.82 -42.24 -49.90
CA LEU A 151 -26.20 -43.64 -50.01
C LEU A 151 -26.65 -43.85 -51.47
N GLY A 152 -25.74 -44.36 -52.29
CA GLY A 152 -26.06 -44.76 -53.66
C GLY A 152 -26.78 -46.10 -53.68
N GLY A 153 -27.85 -46.16 -54.48
CA GLY A 153 -28.35 -47.37 -55.14
C GLY A 153 -29.20 -48.30 -54.33
#